data_AF-H1VN08-F1
#
_entry.id   AF-H1VN08-F1
#
_cell.length_a   1.000
_cell.length_b   1.000
_cell.length_c   1.000
_cell.angle_alpha   90.00
_cell.angle_beta   90.00
_cell.angle_gamma   90.00
#
_symmetry.space_group_name_H-M   'P 1'
#
loop_
_entity.id
_entity.type
_entity.pdbx_description
1 polymer ?
#
loop_
_entity_poly.entity_id
_entity_poly.type
_entity_poly.pdbx_seq_one_letter_code
_entity_poly.pdbx_strand_id
1 'polypeptide(L)'
;MLKGLIKTEEGALVKEYALNPSMRSVYASQTIVDQVINEDERFIERAAVPIEEEYPTGTQAFFLGEYNYGRALEVTGHANNKANIRVSVLKNKEPDFAKPIIQDMKRQNRYTPSYAVAKMLNLHPLILSKILSSYQVNTVGGLRVNLGLNLKFDAKKQKVLGYSQKSDSGWEFSNAAIELLARYIAAFPDFFAAIQQNPQSSDVSDTDLWKDPKVAAQRVKEIGAWLKAAQTSKFERVPLEAEQLDSVVVMKLAEAGAQVFLQSHDVEVKNMKGVPRSAIMKPTDAELFLSNQKFALGDRVSFLSSSGKVPLGSRGTVVGLSRTANNLLLDVVWDLTFMSGTTLGERAPPFRGMTVASSSVLNTTYKQVVSGSKAGMQRKPAAAPVSLTTMAAGVQQYKDAPTPGPLRGTWRGAANGRQGQSSRGRGRGSGPNLLHSTLVYRPHQNGTDEAHEVNGQTQRGGGNFRGRGRGRGGPIQHPGHSGLHEMPAQPQQPVYGNVPPPANLDARGRGRGRGGRGGRGRGAPRGRGANGATNGATPDAAQS
;
A
#
# COMPACT_ATOMS: atom_id res chain seq x y z
N MET A 1 -10.33 8.17 -7.04
CA MET A 1 -9.41 8.37 -8.19
C MET A 1 -9.54 7.20 -9.14
N LEU A 2 -9.18 7.38 -10.42
CA LEU A 2 -9.01 6.27 -11.34
C LEU A 2 -7.88 5.35 -10.85
N LYS A 3 -8.09 4.03 -10.87
CA LYS A 3 -7.14 2.98 -10.45
C LYS A 3 -6.58 2.22 -11.65
N GLY A 4 -7.43 1.91 -12.62
CA GLY A 4 -7.08 1.08 -13.78
C GLY A 4 -8.28 0.81 -14.67
N LEU A 5 -8.18 -0.23 -15.48
CA LEU A 5 -9.34 -0.87 -16.12
C LEU A 5 -9.67 -2.16 -15.36
N ILE A 6 -10.95 -2.52 -15.29
CA ILE A 6 -11.42 -3.83 -14.84
C ILE A 6 -12.13 -4.55 -15.99
N LYS A 7 -11.95 -5.86 -16.07
CA LYS A 7 -12.54 -6.73 -17.09
C LYS A 7 -13.87 -7.30 -16.60
N THR A 8 -14.96 -7.07 -17.33
CA THR A 8 -16.28 -7.60 -16.98
C THR A 8 -16.38 -9.09 -17.30
N GLU A 9 -17.38 -9.81 -16.76
CA GLU A 9 -17.63 -11.21 -17.13
C GLU A 9 -17.92 -11.37 -18.64
N GLU A 10 -18.50 -10.34 -19.26
CA GLU A 10 -18.75 -10.23 -20.69
C GLU A 10 -17.51 -9.85 -21.50
N GLY A 11 -16.40 -9.44 -20.88
CA GLY A 11 -15.11 -9.17 -21.54
C GLY A 11 -14.89 -7.73 -21.98
N ALA A 12 -15.78 -6.80 -21.62
CA ALA A 12 -15.52 -5.37 -21.78
C ALA A 12 -14.47 -4.90 -20.75
N LEU A 13 -13.74 -3.82 -21.09
CA LEU A 13 -12.82 -3.13 -20.18
C LEU A 13 -13.42 -1.77 -19.79
N VAL A 14 -13.62 -1.56 -18.50
CA VAL A 14 -14.28 -0.38 -17.92
C VAL A 14 -13.38 0.28 -16.87
N LYS A 15 -13.41 1.61 -16.72
CA LYS A 15 -12.59 2.39 -15.78
C LYS A 15 -12.91 2.00 -14.32
N GLU A 16 -11.95 1.39 -13.63
CA GLU A 16 -12.04 1.04 -12.21
C GLU A 16 -11.62 2.25 -11.36
N TYR A 17 -12.49 2.68 -10.44
CA TYR A 17 -12.21 3.78 -9.51
C TYR A 17 -12.04 3.27 -8.08
N ALA A 18 -11.02 3.78 -7.38
CA ALA A 18 -10.74 3.44 -5.99
C ALA A 18 -10.34 4.67 -5.15
N LEU A 19 -10.40 4.51 -3.83
CA LEU A 19 -9.72 5.38 -2.89
C LEU A 19 -8.23 5.01 -2.86
N ASN A 20 -7.36 5.95 -3.22
CA ASN A 20 -5.92 5.83 -3.02
C ASN A 20 -5.53 6.69 -1.81
N PRO A 21 -5.14 6.11 -0.66
CA PRO A 21 -4.77 6.87 0.55
C PRO A 21 -3.58 7.82 0.38
N SER A 22 -2.73 7.57 -0.63
CA SER A 22 -1.55 8.39 -0.94
C SER A 22 -1.85 9.60 -1.83
N MET A 23 -3.08 9.68 -2.36
CA MET A 23 -3.57 10.79 -3.17
C MET A 23 -4.57 11.63 -2.37
N ARG A 24 -4.59 12.94 -2.58
CA ARG A 24 -5.63 13.79 -1.99
C ARG A 24 -6.98 13.46 -2.62
N SER A 25 -8.03 13.35 -1.82
CA SER A 25 -9.42 13.21 -2.27
C SER A 25 -10.10 14.56 -2.55
N VAL A 26 -9.49 15.66 -2.08
CA VAL A 26 -10.03 17.03 -2.18
C VAL A 26 -9.04 17.89 -2.98
N TYR A 27 -9.56 18.53 -4.01
CA TYR A 27 -8.88 19.50 -4.87
C TYR A 27 -9.67 20.81 -4.86
N ALA A 28 -9.01 21.94 -5.10
CA ALA A 28 -9.71 23.22 -5.24
C ALA A 28 -10.36 23.30 -6.63
N SER A 29 -11.55 23.89 -6.75
CA SER A 29 -12.31 23.87 -8.02
C SER A 29 -11.55 24.50 -9.18
N GLN A 30 -10.79 25.56 -8.94
CA GLN A 30 -9.91 26.19 -9.93
C GLN A 30 -8.67 25.36 -10.34
N THR A 31 -8.51 24.15 -9.80
CA THR A 31 -7.47 23.18 -10.22
C THR A 31 -8.06 21.94 -10.91
N ILE A 32 -9.37 21.90 -11.13
CA ILE A 32 -10.04 20.87 -11.91
C ILE A 32 -9.96 21.25 -13.40
N VAL A 33 -9.72 20.25 -14.25
CA VAL A 33 -9.70 20.39 -15.71
C VAL A 33 -10.67 19.35 -16.27
N ASP A 34 -11.75 19.80 -16.89
CA ASP A 34 -12.87 18.92 -17.28
C ASP A 34 -12.53 17.99 -18.45
N GLN A 35 -11.65 18.43 -19.35
CA GLN A 35 -11.24 17.69 -20.55
C GLN A 35 -9.76 17.92 -20.86
N VAL A 36 -9.09 16.88 -21.37
CA VAL A 36 -7.69 16.93 -21.81
C VAL A 36 -7.64 16.46 -23.27
N ILE A 37 -6.84 17.13 -24.11
CA ILE A 37 -6.77 16.86 -25.56
C ILE A 37 -6.34 15.42 -25.85
N ASN A 38 -5.39 14.89 -25.06
CA ASN A 38 -4.93 13.51 -25.13
C ASN A 38 -5.25 12.80 -23.81
N GLU A 39 -6.19 11.84 -23.82
CA GLU A 39 -6.35 10.88 -22.71
C GLU A 39 -5.20 9.85 -22.71
N ASP A 40 -4.95 9.23 -21.55
CA ASP A 40 -3.99 8.13 -21.43
C ASP A 40 -4.61 6.83 -21.99
N GLU A 41 -4.05 6.35 -23.12
CA GLU A 41 -4.53 5.21 -23.88
C GLU A 41 -4.75 3.93 -23.05
N ARG A 42 -4.03 3.80 -21.93
CA ARG A 42 -4.11 2.65 -21.02
C ARG A 42 -5.40 2.60 -20.21
N PHE A 43 -6.17 3.70 -20.19
CA PHE A 43 -7.47 3.78 -19.52
C PHE A 43 -8.63 3.99 -20.50
N ILE A 44 -8.41 3.88 -21.81
CA ILE A 44 -9.51 3.90 -22.80
C ILE A 44 -10.33 2.62 -22.64
N GLU A 45 -11.63 2.78 -22.41
CA GLU A 45 -12.58 1.68 -22.27
C GLU A 45 -12.78 0.92 -23.59
N ARG A 46 -13.08 -0.38 -23.52
CA ARG A 46 -13.21 -1.24 -24.70
C ARG A 46 -14.45 -2.11 -24.59
N ALA A 47 -15.23 -2.17 -25.66
CA ALA A 47 -16.42 -2.99 -25.76
C ALA A 47 -16.08 -4.50 -25.66
N ALA A 48 -17.09 -5.32 -25.34
CA ALA A 48 -16.95 -6.77 -25.31
C ALA A 48 -16.72 -7.33 -26.73
N VAL A 49 -15.58 -7.99 -26.93
CA VAL A 49 -15.19 -8.70 -28.16
C VAL A 49 -15.79 -10.13 -28.15
N PRO A 50 -16.06 -10.79 -29.28
CA PRO A 50 -16.41 -12.23 -29.32
C PRO A 50 -15.35 -13.11 -28.65
N ILE A 51 -15.73 -14.28 -28.11
CA ILE A 51 -14.80 -15.15 -27.38
C ILE A 51 -13.83 -15.89 -28.32
N GLU A 52 -14.24 -16.07 -29.57
CA GLU A 52 -13.48 -16.64 -30.68
C GLU A 52 -12.30 -15.74 -31.08
N GLU A 53 -12.52 -14.42 -31.14
CA GLU A 53 -11.52 -13.40 -31.45
C GLU A 53 -10.64 -13.09 -30.21
N GLU A 54 -11.24 -13.02 -29.02
CA GLU A 54 -10.48 -12.73 -27.81
C GLU A 54 -9.59 -13.90 -27.38
N TYR A 55 -10.07 -15.14 -27.45
CA TYR A 55 -9.34 -16.34 -27.04
C TYR A 55 -9.31 -17.37 -28.19
N PRO A 56 -8.61 -17.11 -29.31
CA PRO A 56 -8.57 -18.02 -30.45
C PRO A 56 -7.98 -19.39 -30.11
N THR A 57 -8.27 -20.39 -30.94
CA THR A 57 -7.72 -21.75 -30.79
C THR A 57 -6.19 -21.74 -30.75
N GLY A 58 -5.60 -22.47 -29.80
CA GLY A 58 -4.17 -22.44 -29.49
C GLY A 58 -3.77 -21.37 -28.46
N THR A 59 -4.69 -20.52 -27.99
CA THR A 59 -4.39 -19.53 -26.93
C THR A 59 -3.95 -20.23 -25.65
N GLN A 60 -2.73 -19.92 -25.18
CA GLN A 60 -2.21 -20.34 -23.90
C GLN A 60 -2.63 -19.34 -22.80
N ALA A 61 -3.16 -19.84 -21.70
CA ALA A 61 -3.72 -19.05 -20.60
C ALA A 61 -3.64 -19.80 -19.27
N PHE A 62 -4.20 -19.22 -18.21
CA PHE A 62 -4.33 -19.85 -16.89
C PHE A 62 -5.80 -20.05 -16.49
N PHE A 63 -6.08 -21.19 -15.86
CA PHE A 63 -7.42 -21.58 -15.42
C PHE A 63 -7.74 -21.00 -14.04
N LEU A 64 -8.77 -20.16 -13.96
CA LEU A 64 -9.28 -19.57 -12.72
C LEU A 64 -10.48 -20.33 -12.13
N GLY A 65 -10.82 -21.50 -12.68
CA GLY A 65 -11.84 -22.37 -12.12
C GLY A 65 -11.34 -23.18 -10.91
N GLU A 66 -12.27 -23.50 -9.99
CA GLU A 66 -11.99 -24.13 -8.69
C GLU A 66 -11.13 -25.40 -8.76
N TYR A 67 -11.44 -26.30 -9.71
CA TYR A 67 -10.92 -27.67 -9.83
C TYR A 67 -9.42 -27.75 -10.16
N ASN A 68 -8.87 -26.76 -10.88
CA ASN A 68 -7.44 -26.70 -11.24
C ASN A 68 -6.91 -25.26 -11.22
N TYR A 69 -7.28 -24.53 -10.17
CA TYR A 69 -6.99 -23.11 -10.02
C TYR A 69 -5.49 -22.77 -10.15
N GLY A 70 -5.16 -21.86 -11.07
CA GLY A 70 -3.80 -21.39 -11.35
C GLY A 70 -2.97 -22.30 -12.24
N ARG A 71 -3.56 -23.31 -12.90
CA ARG A 71 -2.87 -24.20 -13.84
C ARG A 71 -2.94 -23.67 -15.28
N ALA A 72 -1.92 -24.00 -16.08
CA ALA A 72 -1.88 -23.65 -17.49
C ALA A 72 -3.01 -24.36 -18.27
N LEU A 73 -3.55 -23.67 -19.28
CA LEU A 73 -4.53 -24.20 -20.22
C LEU A 73 -4.21 -23.80 -21.67
N GLU A 74 -4.73 -24.58 -22.60
CA GLU A 74 -4.79 -24.31 -24.04
C GLU A 74 -6.27 -24.26 -24.47
N VAL A 75 -6.66 -23.27 -25.28
CA VAL A 75 -8.01 -23.20 -25.88
C VAL A 75 -8.10 -24.08 -27.13
N THR A 76 -9.02 -25.03 -27.15
CA THR A 76 -9.18 -26.02 -28.24
C THR A 76 -10.38 -25.76 -29.15
N GLY A 77 -11.21 -24.77 -28.84
CA GLY A 77 -12.37 -24.37 -29.65
C GLY A 77 -13.44 -23.70 -28.79
N HIS A 78 -14.60 -23.40 -29.39
CA HIS A 78 -15.64 -22.59 -28.76
C HIS A 78 -17.03 -23.22 -28.96
N ALA A 79 -17.95 -22.91 -28.05
CA ALA A 79 -19.36 -23.27 -28.15
C ALA A 79 -20.21 -22.37 -27.22
N ASN A 80 -21.28 -21.77 -27.73
CA ASN A 80 -22.26 -21.00 -26.94
C ASN A 80 -21.62 -19.89 -26.08
N ASN A 81 -20.77 -19.05 -26.69
CA ASN A 81 -19.99 -17.98 -26.04
C ASN A 81 -19.13 -18.47 -24.85
N LYS A 82 -18.57 -19.68 -24.98
CA LYS A 82 -17.70 -20.33 -23.98
C LYS A 82 -16.60 -21.12 -24.67
N ALA A 83 -15.46 -21.25 -24.00
CA ALA A 83 -14.33 -21.99 -24.52
C ALA A 83 -14.40 -23.48 -24.16
N ASN A 84 -13.89 -24.31 -25.06
CA ASN A 84 -13.43 -25.66 -24.79
C ASN A 84 -11.91 -25.59 -24.62
N ILE A 85 -11.38 -26.26 -23.60
CA ILE A 85 -9.97 -26.12 -23.18
C ILE A 85 -9.34 -27.47 -22.82
N ARG A 86 -8.01 -27.52 -22.87
CA ARG A 86 -7.19 -28.52 -22.20
C ARG A 86 -6.51 -27.87 -21.01
N VAL A 87 -6.57 -28.50 -19.83
CA VAL A 87 -5.96 -27.98 -18.60
C VAL A 87 -4.89 -28.95 -18.11
N SER A 88 -3.73 -28.41 -17.71
CA SER A 88 -2.69 -29.13 -16.97
C SER A 88 -3.18 -29.47 -15.55
N VAL A 89 -3.17 -30.75 -15.20
CA VAL A 89 -3.63 -31.26 -13.90
C VAL A 89 -2.45 -31.96 -13.22
N LEU A 90 -2.12 -31.63 -11.97
CA LEU A 90 -1.20 -32.48 -11.21
C LEU A 90 -1.94 -33.75 -10.79
N LYS A 91 -1.35 -34.92 -10.98
CA LYS A 91 -1.93 -36.17 -10.44
C LYS A 91 -1.96 -36.15 -8.91
N ASN A 92 -0.87 -35.65 -8.31
CA ASN A 92 -0.74 -35.47 -6.86
C ASN A 92 -1.12 -34.04 -6.45
N LYS A 93 -1.96 -33.91 -5.42
CA LYS A 93 -2.27 -32.60 -4.82
C LYS A 93 -1.03 -32.05 -4.12
N GLU A 94 -0.71 -30.78 -4.38
CA GLU A 94 0.36 -30.04 -3.68
C GLU A 94 0.13 -30.04 -2.15
N PRO A 95 1.11 -30.47 -1.33
CA PRO A 95 0.97 -30.53 0.13
C PRO A 95 1.06 -29.14 0.76
N ASP A 96 0.36 -28.91 1.87
CA ASP A 96 0.52 -27.68 2.67
C ASP A 96 1.70 -27.84 3.64
N PHE A 97 2.91 -27.58 3.13
CA PHE A 97 4.15 -27.64 3.91
C PHE A 97 4.50 -26.28 4.56
N ALA A 98 4.10 -25.17 3.93
CA ALA A 98 4.60 -23.85 4.28
C ALA A 98 4.08 -23.35 5.63
N LYS A 99 2.78 -23.55 5.89
CA LYS A 99 2.15 -23.08 7.14
C LYS A 99 2.57 -23.89 8.37
N PRO A 100 2.69 -25.24 8.31
CA PRO A 100 3.32 -26.03 9.37
C PRO A 100 4.74 -25.58 9.71
N ILE A 101 5.63 -25.44 8.72
CA ILE A 101 7.04 -25.03 8.95
C ILE A 101 7.12 -23.68 9.69
N ILE A 102 6.29 -22.69 9.31
CA ILE A 102 6.24 -21.39 9.97
C ILE A 102 5.69 -21.51 11.40
N GLN A 103 4.69 -22.37 11.64
CA GLN A 103 4.12 -22.58 12.98
C GLN A 103 5.11 -23.29 13.93
N ASP A 104 5.78 -24.34 13.48
CA ASP A 104 6.73 -25.07 14.30
C ASP A 104 7.98 -24.25 14.61
N MET A 105 8.48 -23.48 13.65
CA MET A 105 9.56 -22.51 13.90
C MET A 105 9.15 -21.41 14.88
N LYS A 106 7.89 -20.93 14.86
CA LYS A 106 7.36 -20.01 15.89
C LYS A 106 7.20 -20.65 17.27
N ARG A 107 6.95 -21.97 17.34
CA ARG A 107 6.88 -22.73 18.62
C ARG A 107 8.25 -22.97 19.23
N GLN A 108 9.27 -23.16 18.39
CA GLN A 108 10.68 -23.34 18.76
C GLN A 108 11.32 -21.99 19.16
N ASN A 109 11.25 -20.98 18.29
CA ASN A 109 11.78 -19.64 18.53
C ASN A 109 10.80 -18.79 19.35
N ARG A 110 10.60 -19.16 20.62
CA ARG A 110 9.85 -18.33 21.57
C ARG A 110 10.60 -17.03 21.82
N TYR A 111 9.87 -15.92 21.81
CA TYR A 111 10.40 -14.62 22.19
C TYR A 111 10.15 -14.37 23.69
N THR A 112 11.16 -13.84 24.38
CA THR A 112 11.12 -13.56 25.81
C THR A 112 11.06 -12.04 26.02
N PRO A 113 10.11 -11.50 26.82
CA PRO A 113 10.02 -10.08 27.11
C PRO A 113 11.28 -9.52 27.77
N SER A 114 11.61 -8.26 27.46
CA SER A 114 12.86 -7.61 27.92
C SER A 114 13.05 -7.63 29.44
N TYR A 115 11.99 -7.59 30.25
CA TYR A 115 12.11 -7.65 31.71
C TYR A 115 12.53 -9.04 32.21
N ALA A 116 12.13 -10.11 31.50
CA ALA A 116 12.48 -11.48 31.84
C ALA A 116 13.92 -11.78 31.40
N VAL A 117 14.34 -11.33 30.22
CA VAL A 117 15.75 -11.39 29.78
C VAL A 117 16.68 -10.66 30.77
N ALA A 118 16.26 -9.49 31.29
CA ALA A 118 17.02 -8.75 32.30
C ALA A 118 17.25 -9.58 33.58
N LYS A 119 16.21 -10.27 34.07
CA LYS A 119 16.30 -11.16 35.23
C LYS A 119 17.14 -12.42 34.95
N MET A 120 16.98 -13.05 33.78
CA MET A 120 17.72 -14.26 33.39
C MET A 120 19.23 -14.05 33.30
N LEU A 121 19.67 -12.83 32.96
CA LEU A 121 21.08 -12.49 32.79
C LEU A 121 21.64 -11.57 33.89
N ASN A 122 20.89 -11.36 34.98
CA ASN A 122 21.24 -10.45 36.08
C ASN A 122 21.72 -9.06 35.60
N LEU A 123 21.03 -8.49 34.60
CA LEU A 123 21.30 -7.16 34.06
C LEU A 123 20.26 -6.14 34.52
N HIS A 124 20.69 -4.92 34.82
CA HIS A 124 19.76 -3.81 35.04
C HIS A 124 18.96 -3.51 33.74
N PRO A 125 17.62 -3.34 33.79
CA PRO A 125 16.79 -3.22 32.58
C PRO A 125 17.19 -2.08 31.62
N LEU A 126 17.66 -0.93 32.15
CA LEU A 126 18.15 0.17 31.31
C LEU A 126 19.43 -0.18 30.56
N ILE A 127 20.29 -1.03 31.12
CA ILE A 127 21.55 -1.45 30.50
C ILE A 127 21.28 -2.48 29.41
N LEU A 128 20.43 -3.46 29.69
CA LEU A 128 19.89 -4.36 28.67
C LEU A 128 19.28 -3.55 27.50
N SER A 129 18.52 -2.50 27.83
CA SER A 129 17.93 -1.61 26.83
C SER A 129 18.98 -0.87 25.98
N LYS A 130 20.04 -0.32 26.61
CA LYS A 130 21.16 0.36 25.95
C LYS A 130 21.99 -0.60 25.08
N ILE A 131 22.49 -1.69 25.66
CA ILE A 131 23.36 -2.69 25.00
C ILE A 131 22.67 -3.40 23.82
N LEU A 132 21.37 -3.71 23.91
CA LEU A 132 20.63 -4.28 22.77
C LEU A 132 20.32 -3.25 21.67
N SER A 133 20.60 -1.96 21.89
CA SER A 133 20.46 -0.90 20.89
C SER A 133 21.84 -0.45 20.36
N SER A 134 22.00 0.82 20.00
CA SER A 134 23.32 1.43 19.79
C SER A 134 23.77 2.07 21.10
N TYR A 135 24.88 1.59 21.66
CA TYR A 135 25.48 2.13 22.87
C TYR A 135 26.79 2.82 22.50
N GLN A 136 26.80 4.15 22.52
CA GLN A 136 27.98 4.94 22.14
C GLN A 136 28.81 5.30 23.37
N VAL A 137 30.11 5.07 23.28
CA VAL A 137 31.12 5.48 24.28
C VAL A 137 32.03 6.54 23.64
N ASN A 138 32.29 7.61 24.37
CA ASN A 138 33.24 8.65 23.97
C ASN A 138 34.66 8.17 24.33
N THR A 139 35.56 8.08 23.35
CA THR A 139 36.99 7.78 23.57
C THR A 139 37.73 9.07 23.89
N VAL A 140 38.83 9.03 24.68
CA VAL A 140 39.65 10.22 25.02
C VAL A 140 40.00 11.11 23.81
N GLY A 141 40.19 10.52 22.61
CA GLY A 141 40.42 11.24 21.36
C GLY A 141 39.19 11.87 20.69
N GLY A 142 38.08 12.08 21.41
CA GLY A 142 36.83 12.67 20.89
C GLY A 142 36.01 11.75 19.96
N LEU A 143 36.49 10.54 19.68
CA LEU A 143 35.84 9.57 18.80
C LEU A 143 34.71 8.83 19.52
N ARG A 144 33.53 8.73 18.89
CA ARG A 144 32.40 7.94 19.38
C ARG A 144 32.42 6.53 18.80
N VAL A 145 32.52 5.52 19.66
CA VAL A 145 32.53 4.10 19.26
C VAL A 145 31.25 3.42 19.73
N ASN A 146 30.60 2.65 18.85
CA ASN A 146 29.38 1.91 19.17
C ASN A 146 29.72 0.52 19.70
N LEU A 147 29.46 0.27 20.99
CA LEU A 147 29.66 -1.00 21.68
C LEU A 147 28.32 -1.76 21.94
N GLY A 148 27.24 -1.33 21.29
CA GLY A 148 25.94 -2.02 21.34
C GLY A 148 25.83 -3.15 20.32
N LEU A 149 24.97 -4.14 20.60
CA LEU A 149 24.65 -5.26 19.71
C LEU A 149 23.73 -4.86 18.53
N ASN A 150 23.13 -3.66 18.56
CA ASN A 150 22.30 -3.10 17.48
C ASN A 150 21.11 -3.98 17.06
N LEU A 151 20.49 -4.69 18.03
CA LEU A 151 19.34 -5.57 17.82
C LEU A 151 17.98 -4.85 17.85
N LYS A 152 17.89 -3.63 18.39
CA LYS A 152 16.69 -2.78 18.35
C LYS A 152 16.98 -1.31 18.09
N PHE A 153 16.05 -0.62 17.41
CA PHE A 153 16.15 0.81 17.09
C PHE A 153 14.80 1.50 17.30
N ASP A 154 14.45 1.79 18.56
CA ASP A 154 13.15 2.34 18.92
C ASP A 154 12.88 3.71 18.25
N ALA A 155 13.86 4.61 18.29
CA ALA A 155 13.80 5.93 17.63
C ALA A 155 13.69 5.87 16.09
N LYS A 156 14.08 4.74 15.46
CA LYS A 156 13.92 4.52 14.01
C LYS A 156 12.72 3.65 13.66
N LYS A 157 11.96 3.17 14.66
CA LYS A 157 10.93 2.13 14.52
C LYS A 157 11.41 0.92 13.71
N GLN A 158 12.61 0.40 14.01
CA GLN A 158 13.18 -0.79 13.36
C GLN A 158 13.51 -1.91 14.35
N LYS A 159 13.23 -3.15 13.94
CA LYS A 159 13.57 -4.43 14.59
C LYS A 159 14.60 -5.19 13.75
N VAL A 160 15.15 -6.28 14.30
CA VAL A 160 16.09 -7.17 13.60
C VAL A 160 15.48 -8.56 13.47
N LEU A 161 15.30 -9.05 12.24
CA LEU A 161 14.65 -10.33 11.98
C LEU A 161 15.39 -11.49 12.66
N GLY A 162 14.63 -12.41 13.27
CA GLY A 162 15.17 -13.54 14.03
C GLY A 162 15.75 -13.21 15.41
N TYR A 163 15.99 -11.93 15.74
CA TYR A 163 16.61 -11.50 17.01
C TYR A 163 15.67 -10.70 17.91
N SER A 164 14.87 -9.77 17.35
CA SER A 164 14.01 -8.90 18.15
C SER A 164 12.63 -8.66 17.52
N GLN A 165 11.64 -8.46 18.38
CA GLN A 165 10.32 -7.95 18.00
C GLN A 165 9.80 -6.97 19.06
N LYS A 166 8.71 -6.27 18.72
CA LYS A 166 7.99 -5.40 19.65
C LYS A 166 6.53 -5.80 19.62
N SER A 167 6.00 -6.22 20.77
CA SER A 167 4.58 -6.48 20.99
C SER A 167 3.95 -5.33 21.80
N ASP A 168 2.67 -5.42 22.10
CA ASP A 168 1.99 -4.47 22.99
C ASP A 168 2.59 -4.47 24.41
N SER A 169 3.26 -5.56 24.83
CA SER A 169 4.00 -5.64 26.10
C SER A 169 5.39 -4.96 26.07
N GLY A 170 5.84 -4.50 24.89
CA GLY A 170 7.13 -3.85 24.69
C GLY A 170 8.10 -4.68 23.85
N TRP A 171 9.40 -4.56 24.13
CA TRP A 171 10.45 -5.27 23.40
C TRP A 171 10.63 -6.71 23.88
N GLU A 172 10.77 -7.63 22.93
CA GLU A 172 10.98 -9.06 23.16
C GLU A 172 12.13 -9.57 22.29
N PHE A 173 12.84 -10.60 22.77
CA PHE A 173 14.06 -11.11 22.15
C PHE A 173 14.02 -12.63 22.02
N SER A 174 14.55 -13.16 20.91
CA SER A 174 14.62 -14.61 20.67
C SER A 174 15.74 -15.27 21.48
N ASN A 175 15.70 -16.60 21.59
CA ASN A 175 16.79 -17.37 22.21
C ASN A 175 18.16 -17.05 21.59
N ALA A 176 18.25 -16.86 20.27
CA ALA A 176 19.50 -16.49 19.59
C ALA A 176 20.04 -15.12 20.02
N ALA A 177 19.16 -14.15 20.31
CA ALA A 177 19.55 -12.85 20.86
C ALA A 177 20.01 -12.96 22.33
N ILE A 178 19.36 -13.82 23.12
CA ILE A 178 19.73 -14.09 24.52
C ILE A 178 21.09 -14.79 24.57
N GLU A 179 21.34 -15.78 23.72
CA GLU A 179 22.63 -16.44 23.58
C GLU A 179 23.75 -15.49 23.14
N LEU A 180 23.49 -14.65 22.13
CA LEU A 180 24.47 -13.66 21.66
C LEU A 180 24.84 -12.67 22.77
N LEU A 181 23.86 -12.23 23.57
CA LEU A 181 24.09 -11.36 24.72
C LEU A 181 24.81 -12.11 25.86
N ALA A 182 24.47 -13.36 26.16
CA ALA A 182 25.16 -14.16 27.17
C ALA A 182 26.65 -14.37 26.81
N ARG A 183 26.94 -14.66 25.54
CA ARG A 183 28.31 -14.74 25.01
C ARG A 183 29.03 -13.38 25.10
N TYR A 184 28.32 -12.27 24.89
CA TYR A 184 28.91 -10.93 25.04
C TYR A 184 29.26 -10.61 26.51
N ILE A 185 28.38 -10.94 27.45
CA ILE A 185 28.64 -10.80 28.91
C ILE A 185 29.83 -11.66 29.33
N ALA A 186 29.89 -12.92 28.89
CA ALA A 186 30.98 -13.83 29.23
C ALA A 186 32.34 -13.41 28.65
N ALA A 187 32.35 -12.71 27.51
CA ALA A 187 33.58 -12.22 26.89
C ALA A 187 34.16 -10.96 27.55
N PHE A 188 33.31 -10.07 28.10
CA PHE A 188 33.73 -8.79 28.69
C PHE A 188 33.03 -8.50 30.04
N PRO A 189 33.21 -9.36 31.07
CA PRO A 189 32.52 -9.19 32.35
C PRO A 189 32.91 -7.90 33.09
N ASP A 190 34.12 -7.38 32.86
CA ASP A 190 34.59 -6.09 33.38
C ASP A 190 33.79 -4.91 32.82
N PHE A 191 33.56 -4.89 31.50
CA PHE A 191 32.69 -3.90 30.85
C PHE A 191 31.27 -3.94 31.42
N PHE A 192 30.68 -5.14 31.57
CA PHE A 192 29.33 -5.29 32.10
C PHE A 192 29.22 -4.92 33.59
N ALA A 193 30.26 -5.16 34.40
CA ALA A 193 30.32 -4.71 35.79
C ALA A 193 30.43 -3.18 35.90
N ALA A 194 31.22 -2.52 35.03
CA ALA A 194 31.39 -1.08 35.03
C ALA A 194 30.09 -0.33 34.66
N ILE A 195 29.44 -0.72 33.55
CA ILE A 195 28.17 -0.08 33.14
C ILE A 195 27.04 -0.29 34.18
N GLN A 196 27.08 -1.38 34.96
CA GLN A 196 26.10 -1.63 36.04
C GLN A 196 26.18 -0.65 37.21
N GLN A 197 27.32 0.02 37.43
CA GLN A 197 27.46 1.01 38.50
C GLN A 197 26.75 2.33 38.17
N ASN A 198 26.67 2.70 36.88
CA ASN A 198 26.05 3.96 36.42
C ASN A 198 24.97 3.73 35.34
N PRO A 199 23.85 3.03 35.62
CA PRO A 199 22.87 2.66 34.59
C PRO A 199 22.20 3.83 33.86
N GLN A 200 22.14 5.00 34.51
CA GLN A 200 21.42 6.17 34.01
C GLN A 200 22.22 6.97 32.96
N SER A 201 23.55 7.10 33.08
CA SER A 201 24.34 8.04 32.27
C SER A 201 24.12 7.88 30.76
N SER A 202 23.88 8.99 30.06
CA SER A 202 23.73 9.06 28.60
C SER A 202 25.08 9.09 27.90
N ASP A 203 26.01 9.87 28.45
CA ASP A 203 27.32 10.14 27.88
C ASP A 203 28.35 9.50 28.82
N VAL A 204 28.91 8.39 28.35
CA VAL A 204 29.91 7.59 29.07
C VAL A 204 31.22 7.70 28.31
N SER A 205 32.29 8.06 29.02
CA SER A 205 33.65 7.99 28.49
C SER A 205 34.25 6.59 28.67
N ASP A 206 35.26 6.27 27.88
CA ASP A 206 36.10 5.10 28.08
C ASP A 206 36.78 5.12 29.47
N THR A 207 37.15 6.30 29.97
CA THR A 207 37.69 6.51 31.33
C THR A 207 36.69 6.30 32.48
N ASP A 208 35.38 6.44 32.26
CA ASP A 208 34.36 6.11 33.27
C ASP A 208 34.20 4.58 33.46
N LEU A 209 34.63 3.81 32.46
CA LEU A 209 34.52 2.34 32.44
C LEU A 209 35.80 1.67 32.94
N TRP A 210 36.97 2.18 32.52
CA TRP A 210 38.27 1.72 32.98
C TRP A 210 39.15 2.93 33.35
N LYS A 211 39.56 2.99 34.62
CA LYS A 211 40.32 4.12 35.18
C LYS A 211 41.65 4.38 34.48
N ASP A 212 42.28 3.33 33.94
CA ASP A 212 43.54 3.42 33.20
C ASP A 212 43.29 3.69 31.70
N PRO A 213 43.63 4.86 31.14
CA PRO A 213 43.28 5.22 29.76
C PRO A 213 43.86 4.26 28.70
N LYS A 214 45.01 3.63 29.00
CA LYS A 214 45.62 2.60 28.13
C LYS A 214 44.76 1.34 28.06
N VAL A 215 44.23 0.89 29.20
CA VAL A 215 43.33 -0.28 29.29
C VAL A 215 42.00 0.05 28.65
N ALA A 216 41.45 1.24 28.90
CA ALA A 216 40.21 1.73 28.31
C ALA A 216 40.25 1.68 26.76
N ALA A 217 41.27 2.29 26.16
CA ALA A 217 41.44 2.30 24.70
C ALA A 217 41.65 0.89 24.11
N GLN A 218 42.35 -0.01 24.83
CA GLN A 218 42.51 -1.40 24.43
C GLN A 218 41.17 -2.16 24.47
N ARG A 219 40.40 -2.03 25.56
CA ARG A 219 39.10 -2.72 25.72
C ARG A 219 38.07 -2.27 24.71
N VAL A 220 37.97 -0.96 24.44
CA VAL A 220 37.09 -0.42 23.39
C VAL A 220 37.45 -1.02 22.01
N LYS A 221 38.74 -1.24 21.73
CA LYS A 221 39.21 -1.89 20.50
C LYS A 221 38.91 -3.40 20.45
N GLU A 222 39.09 -4.12 21.56
CA GLU A 222 38.78 -5.55 21.69
C GLU A 222 37.27 -5.82 21.49
N ILE A 223 36.41 -5.08 22.20
CA ILE A 223 34.95 -5.15 22.06
C ILE A 223 34.54 -4.78 20.62
N GLY A 224 35.11 -3.71 20.07
CA GLY A 224 34.84 -3.28 18.69
C GLY A 224 35.30 -4.30 17.63
N ALA A 225 36.29 -5.14 17.92
CA ALA A 225 36.69 -6.26 17.07
C ALA A 225 35.73 -7.45 17.23
N TRP A 226 35.32 -7.79 18.46
CA TRP A 226 34.37 -8.86 18.75
C TRP A 226 33.00 -8.62 18.10
N LEU A 227 32.47 -7.39 18.18
CA LEU A 227 31.19 -7.02 17.57
C LEU A 227 31.21 -7.07 16.03
N LYS A 228 32.39 -6.91 15.41
CA LYS A 228 32.62 -7.12 13.97
C LYS A 228 32.69 -8.61 13.64
N ALA A 229 33.42 -9.41 14.44
CA ALA A 229 33.50 -10.86 14.28
C ALA A 229 32.15 -11.55 14.45
N ALA A 230 31.28 -11.04 15.33
CA ALA A 230 29.88 -11.46 15.51
C ALA A 230 28.95 -11.03 14.35
N GLN A 231 29.46 -10.34 13.32
CA GLN A 231 28.74 -9.92 12.10
C GLN A 231 27.43 -9.14 12.33
N THR A 232 27.31 -8.43 13.46
CA THR A 232 26.13 -7.63 13.85
C THR A 232 25.72 -6.53 12.85
N SER A 233 26.61 -6.19 11.91
CA SER A 233 26.34 -5.31 10.77
C SER A 233 25.52 -5.96 9.66
N LYS A 234 25.57 -7.30 9.50
CA LYS A 234 24.83 -8.05 8.49
C LYS A 234 23.36 -8.28 8.84
N PHE A 235 22.98 -8.22 10.11
CA PHE A 235 21.63 -8.58 10.53
C PHE A 235 20.58 -7.66 9.90
N GLU A 236 19.56 -8.25 9.28
CA GLU A 236 18.57 -7.51 8.49
C GLU A 236 17.66 -6.65 9.37
N ARG A 237 17.65 -5.33 9.08
CA ARG A 237 16.94 -4.30 9.85
C ARG A 237 15.68 -3.91 9.11
N VAL A 238 14.53 -4.24 9.67
CA VAL A 238 13.22 -4.00 9.06
C VAL A 238 12.37 -3.07 9.92
N PRO A 239 11.41 -2.31 9.34
CA PRO A 239 10.39 -1.60 10.11
C PRO A 239 9.67 -2.51 11.11
N LEU A 240 9.19 -1.96 12.23
CA LEU A 240 8.41 -2.70 13.23
C LEU A 240 7.21 -3.42 12.60
N GLU A 241 6.52 -2.73 11.69
CA GLU A 241 5.33 -3.19 10.96
C GLU A 241 5.63 -4.16 9.81
N ALA A 242 6.90 -4.47 9.52
CA ALA A 242 7.26 -5.35 8.42
C ALA A 242 6.88 -6.82 8.71
N GLU A 243 6.05 -7.40 7.85
CA GLU A 243 5.73 -8.81 7.81
C GLU A 243 6.76 -9.55 6.96
N GLN A 244 7.80 -10.11 7.60
CA GLN A 244 8.85 -10.89 6.93
C GLN A 244 9.28 -12.07 7.81
N LEU A 245 9.70 -13.16 7.18
CA LEU A 245 10.27 -14.35 7.82
C LEU A 245 11.79 -14.25 7.93
N ASP A 246 12.36 -14.83 8.99
CA ASP A 246 13.79 -14.94 9.21
C ASP A 246 14.45 -15.97 8.25
N SER A 247 15.75 -15.80 8.00
CA SER A 247 16.50 -16.63 7.06
C SER A 247 16.40 -18.13 7.32
N VAL A 248 16.34 -18.58 8.58
CA VAL A 248 16.26 -20.01 8.92
C VAL A 248 14.91 -20.61 8.47
N VAL A 249 13.81 -19.87 8.62
CA VAL A 249 12.51 -20.27 8.06
C VAL A 249 12.53 -20.22 6.54
N VAL A 250 13.10 -19.16 5.95
CA VAL A 250 13.13 -18.94 4.49
C VAL A 250 13.94 -20.04 3.77
N MET A 251 15.07 -20.48 4.32
CA MET A 251 15.85 -21.61 3.79
C MET A 251 15.07 -22.93 3.85
N LYS A 252 14.45 -23.26 5.00
CA LYS A 252 13.61 -24.47 5.14
C LYS A 252 12.42 -24.48 4.17
N LEU A 253 11.81 -23.32 3.91
CA LEU A 253 10.74 -23.18 2.92
C LEU A 253 11.25 -23.36 1.48
N ALA A 254 12.48 -22.94 1.19
CA ALA A 254 13.12 -23.14 -0.12
C ALA A 254 13.44 -24.63 -0.39
N GLU A 255 13.95 -25.34 0.63
CA GLU A 255 14.23 -26.78 0.58
C GLU A 255 12.95 -27.59 0.38
N ALA A 256 11.93 -27.35 1.20
CA ALA A 256 10.64 -28.02 1.08
C ALA A 256 9.94 -27.72 -0.26
N GLY A 257 10.00 -26.47 -0.73
CA GLY A 257 9.51 -26.07 -2.05
C GLY A 257 10.21 -26.82 -3.18
N ALA A 258 11.55 -26.95 -3.13
CA ALA A 258 12.32 -27.71 -4.11
C ALA A 258 11.90 -29.18 -4.19
N GLN A 259 11.67 -29.84 -3.05
CA GLN A 259 11.20 -31.24 -3.02
C GLN A 259 9.78 -31.37 -3.61
N VAL A 260 8.88 -30.43 -3.31
CA VAL A 260 7.54 -30.38 -3.90
C VAL A 260 7.59 -30.13 -5.41
N PHE A 261 8.51 -29.29 -5.89
CA PHE A 261 8.70 -29.08 -7.33
C PHE A 261 9.15 -30.35 -8.05
N LEU A 262 10.13 -31.08 -7.50
CA LEU A 262 10.55 -32.38 -8.06
C LEU A 262 9.36 -33.36 -8.18
N GLN A 263 8.51 -33.42 -7.16
CA GLN A 263 7.29 -34.26 -7.16
C GLN A 263 6.17 -33.73 -8.09
N SER A 264 6.23 -32.48 -8.55
CA SER A 264 5.17 -31.84 -9.35
C SER A 264 5.24 -32.07 -10.86
N HIS A 265 6.23 -32.82 -11.35
CA HIS A 265 6.42 -33.09 -12.77
C HIS A 265 5.37 -34.04 -13.38
N ASP A 266 4.64 -34.81 -12.56
CA ASP A 266 3.66 -35.76 -13.08
C ASP A 266 2.29 -35.11 -13.35
N VAL A 267 2.07 -34.79 -14.63
CA VAL A 267 0.97 -33.97 -15.14
C VAL A 267 0.06 -34.79 -16.08
N GLU A 268 -1.24 -34.71 -15.85
CA GLU A 268 -2.29 -35.19 -16.77
C GLU A 268 -2.89 -34.00 -17.55
N VAL A 269 -3.31 -34.22 -18.80
CA VAL A 269 -4.01 -33.21 -19.62
C VAL A 269 -5.51 -33.51 -19.66
N LYS A 270 -6.32 -32.68 -19.00
CA LYS A 270 -7.77 -32.88 -18.94
C LYS A 270 -8.51 -31.93 -19.89
N ASN A 271 -9.30 -32.51 -20.80
CA ASN A 271 -10.22 -31.76 -21.65
C ASN A 271 -11.43 -31.28 -20.82
N MET A 272 -11.84 -30.02 -20.97
CA MET A 272 -13.03 -29.43 -20.37
C MET A 272 -13.81 -28.65 -21.43
N LYS A 273 -15.15 -28.75 -21.42
CA LYS A 273 -16.04 -28.08 -22.37
C LYS A 273 -16.91 -27.02 -21.67
N GLY A 274 -17.26 -25.96 -22.39
CA GLY A 274 -18.19 -24.93 -21.90
C GLY A 274 -17.67 -24.10 -20.71
N VAL A 275 -16.37 -23.77 -20.72
CA VAL A 275 -15.72 -22.93 -19.71
C VAL A 275 -16.03 -21.44 -19.96
N PRO A 276 -16.48 -20.67 -18.96
CA PRO A 276 -16.81 -19.25 -19.14
C PRO A 276 -15.56 -18.39 -19.29
N ARG A 277 -15.70 -17.27 -20.00
CA ARG A 277 -14.69 -16.20 -20.19
C ARG A 277 -13.98 -15.79 -18.89
N SER A 278 -14.71 -15.60 -17.79
CA SER A 278 -14.12 -15.23 -16.49
C SER A 278 -13.24 -16.30 -15.83
N ALA A 279 -13.28 -17.56 -16.30
CA ALA A 279 -12.44 -18.65 -15.80
C ALA A 279 -11.11 -18.80 -16.56
N ILE A 280 -10.81 -17.92 -17.52
CA ILE A 280 -9.63 -17.98 -18.38
C ILE A 280 -8.91 -16.64 -18.29
N MET A 281 -7.63 -16.66 -17.91
CA MET A 281 -6.80 -15.46 -17.76
C MET A 281 -5.58 -15.55 -18.65
N LYS A 282 -5.42 -14.62 -19.60
CA LYS A 282 -4.17 -14.51 -20.37
C LYS A 282 -3.04 -14.00 -19.45
N PRO A 283 -1.77 -14.36 -19.71
CA PRO A 283 -0.64 -13.81 -18.96
C PRO A 283 -0.52 -12.28 -19.07
N THR A 284 -0.96 -11.70 -20.18
CA THR A 284 -1.05 -10.25 -20.43
C THR A 284 -2.04 -9.54 -19.52
N ASP A 285 -3.08 -10.24 -19.07
CA ASP A 285 -4.22 -9.66 -18.36
C ASP A 285 -4.03 -9.71 -16.84
N ALA A 286 -2.90 -10.25 -16.38
CA ALA A 286 -2.61 -10.54 -14.97
C ALA A 286 -2.92 -9.34 -14.04
N GLU A 287 -2.51 -8.12 -14.40
CA GLU A 287 -2.75 -6.94 -13.54
C GLU A 287 -4.25 -6.61 -13.35
N LEU A 288 -5.08 -6.87 -14.37
CA LEU A 288 -6.53 -6.66 -14.33
C LEU A 288 -7.23 -7.63 -13.37
N PHE A 289 -6.74 -8.88 -13.28
CA PHE A 289 -7.33 -9.93 -12.46
C PHE A 289 -6.72 -10.04 -11.04
N LEU A 290 -5.43 -9.77 -10.90
CA LEU A 290 -4.64 -10.16 -9.72
C LEU A 290 -4.38 -9.02 -8.73
N SER A 291 -4.60 -7.76 -9.13
CA SER A 291 -4.28 -6.56 -8.33
C SER A 291 -5.01 -6.49 -6.97
N ASN A 292 -6.24 -7.00 -6.89
CA ASN A 292 -7.11 -6.89 -5.70
C ASN A 292 -7.00 -8.08 -4.71
N GLN A 293 -5.97 -8.92 -4.80
CA GLN A 293 -5.76 -10.08 -3.92
C GLN A 293 -5.12 -9.72 -2.56
N LYS A 294 -5.53 -10.44 -1.51
CA LYS A 294 -4.85 -10.50 -0.21
C LYS A 294 -3.82 -11.63 -0.19
N PHE A 295 -2.75 -11.43 0.58
CA PHE A 295 -1.65 -12.37 0.77
C PHE A 295 -1.24 -12.37 2.25
N ALA A 296 -0.70 -13.48 2.73
CA ALA A 296 -0.06 -13.61 4.03
C ALA A 296 1.25 -14.42 3.94
N LEU A 297 2.09 -14.32 4.97
CA LEU A 297 3.31 -15.13 5.08
C LEU A 297 2.97 -16.64 5.04
N GLY A 298 3.67 -17.38 4.18
CA GLY A 298 3.43 -18.81 3.94
C GLY A 298 2.32 -19.13 2.93
N ASP A 299 1.68 -18.13 2.30
CA ASP A 299 0.80 -18.41 1.15
C ASP A 299 1.60 -18.85 -0.08
N ARG A 300 1.07 -19.86 -0.78
CA ARG A 300 1.63 -20.43 -2.01
C ARG A 300 1.10 -19.69 -3.23
N VAL A 301 2.00 -19.29 -4.12
CA VAL A 301 1.71 -18.44 -5.28
C VAL A 301 2.19 -19.05 -6.60
N SER A 302 1.51 -18.69 -7.69
CA SER A 302 2.04 -18.89 -9.06
C SER A 302 2.39 -17.54 -9.69
N PHE A 303 3.51 -17.43 -10.41
CA PHE A 303 3.82 -16.27 -11.24
C PHE A 303 3.12 -16.36 -12.59
N LEU A 304 2.18 -15.44 -12.87
CA LEU A 304 1.29 -15.53 -14.04
C LEU A 304 1.38 -14.35 -15.02
N SER A 305 2.16 -13.30 -14.72
CA SER A 305 2.35 -12.15 -15.62
C SER A 305 3.17 -12.52 -16.86
N SER A 306 2.78 -12.00 -18.03
CA SER A 306 3.60 -12.06 -19.25
C SER A 306 4.90 -11.25 -19.14
N SER A 307 4.97 -10.29 -18.22
CA SER A 307 6.11 -9.41 -18.00
C SER A 307 6.72 -9.61 -16.61
N GLY A 308 8.05 -9.73 -16.55
CA GLY A 308 8.81 -9.88 -15.31
C GLY A 308 10.12 -10.65 -15.51
N LYS A 309 10.70 -11.11 -14.40
CA LYS A 309 11.98 -11.86 -14.38
C LYS A 309 11.85 -13.30 -13.86
N VAL A 310 10.67 -13.71 -13.41
CA VAL A 310 10.37 -15.09 -13.02
C VAL A 310 9.89 -15.85 -14.26
N PRO A 311 10.26 -17.12 -14.47
CA PRO A 311 9.67 -17.95 -15.52
C PRO A 311 8.15 -18.08 -15.33
N LEU A 312 7.39 -18.05 -16.44
CA LEU A 312 5.93 -18.10 -16.40
C LEU A 312 5.43 -19.43 -15.80
N GLY A 313 4.42 -19.37 -14.94
CA GLY A 313 3.85 -20.53 -14.24
C GLY A 313 4.63 -21.00 -13.01
N SER A 314 5.78 -20.39 -12.70
CA SER A 314 6.61 -20.76 -11.53
C SER A 314 5.82 -20.77 -10.23
N ARG A 315 6.07 -21.78 -9.38
CA ARG A 315 5.49 -21.93 -8.04
C ARG A 315 6.44 -21.40 -6.97
N GLY A 316 5.91 -20.85 -5.89
CA GLY A 316 6.69 -20.30 -4.79
C GLY A 316 5.87 -19.98 -3.54
N THR A 317 6.55 -19.53 -2.49
CA THR A 317 5.99 -19.20 -1.17
C THR A 317 6.27 -17.74 -0.82
N VAL A 318 5.26 -17.00 -0.35
CA VAL A 318 5.42 -15.63 0.16
C VAL A 318 6.18 -15.66 1.50
N VAL A 319 7.35 -15.02 1.53
CA VAL A 319 8.23 -14.93 2.72
C VAL A 319 8.37 -13.52 3.28
N GLY A 320 7.86 -12.51 2.56
CA GLY A 320 7.82 -11.13 3.02
C GLY A 320 6.77 -10.30 2.27
N LEU A 321 6.19 -9.32 2.96
CA LEU A 321 5.28 -8.34 2.40
C LEU A 321 5.84 -6.94 2.68
N SER A 322 5.89 -6.11 1.63
CA SER A 322 6.33 -4.72 1.70
C SER A 322 5.34 -3.83 0.97
N ARG A 323 4.86 -2.77 1.63
CA ARG A 323 3.84 -1.88 1.07
C ARG A 323 4.44 -0.53 0.70
N THR A 324 4.47 -0.24 -0.59
CA THR A 324 4.72 1.09 -1.13
C THR A 324 3.41 1.87 -1.18
N ALA A 325 3.48 3.20 -1.33
CA ALA A 325 2.34 4.13 -1.38
C ALA A 325 1.14 3.67 -2.24
N ASN A 326 1.40 3.01 -3.38
CA ASN A 326 0.36 2.52 -4.29
C ASN A 326 0.32 0.97 -4.40
N ASN A 327 1.45 0.29 -4.18
CA ASN A 327 1.65 -1.11 -4.57
C ASN A 327 2.02 -2.01 -3.38
N LEU A 328 1.51 -3.24 -3.37
CA LEU A 328 1.99 -4.32 -2.52
C LEU A 328 3.08 -5.11 -3.27
N LEU A 329 4.26 -5.16 -2.67
CA LEU A 329 5.39 -5.99 -3.11
C LEU A 329 5.49 -7.22 -2.21
N LEU A 330 5.82 -8.36 -2.81
CA LEU A 330 5.92 -9.65 -2.14
C LEU A 330 7.32 -10.21 -2.36
N ASP A 331 8.07 -10.46 -1.28
CA ASP A 331 9.26 -11.30 -1.34
C ASP A 331 8.80 -12.74 -1.45
N VAL A 332 9.14 -13.40 -2.56
CA VAL A 332 8.77 -14.79 -2.83
C VAL A 332 10.03 -15.65 -2.98
N VAL A 333 10.03 -16.80 -2.32
CA VAL A 333 10.97 -17.89 -2.61
C VAL A 333 10.31 -18.83 -3.61
N TRP A 334 11.00 -19.07 -4.72
CA TRP A 334 10.55 -19.90 -5.82
C TRP A 334 11.07 -21.34 -5.68
N ASP A 335 10.25 -22.30 -6.08
CA ASP A 335 10.53 -23.73 -5.92
C ASP A 335 11.54 -24.24 -6.96
N LEU A 336 11.74 -23.48 -8.04
CA LEU A 336 12.75 -23.69 -9.08
C LEU A 336 13.79 -22.57 -9.06
N THR A 337 15.02 -22.89 -9.46
CA THR A 337 16.13 -21.94 -9.63
C THR A 337 16.08 -21.27 -11.00
N PHE A 338 16.31 -19.96 -11.07
CA PHE A 338 16.33 -19.20 -12.32
C PHE A 338 17.38 -18.08 -12.29
N MET A 339 17.92 -17.72 -13.46
CA MET A 339 19.10 -16.82 -13.58
C MET A 339 18.92 -15.43 -12.97
N SER A 340 17.68 -14.90 -12.91
CA SER A 340 17.38 -13.62 -12.26
C SER A 340 17.04 -13.73 -10.76
N GLY A 341 17.06 -14.93 -10.19
CA GLY A 341 16.79 -15.15 -8.78
C GLY A 341 17.94 -14.65 -7.89
N THR A 342 17.57 -14.00 -6.79
CA THR A 342 18.48 -13.41 -5.80
C THR A 342 18.49 -14.23 -4.50
N THR A 343 19.26 -13.79 -3.50
CA THR A 343 19.22 -14.33 -2.13
C THR A 343 18.28 -13.58 -1.20
N LEU A 344 17.51 -12.58 -1.67
CA LEU A 344 16.68 -11.69 -0.81
C LEU A 344 17.47 -11.11 0.39
N GLY A 345 18.74 -10.74 0.19
CA GLY A 345 19.61 -10.24 1.25
C GLY A 345 20.17 -11.34 2.17
N GLU A 346 20.71 -12.40 1.59
CA GLU A 346 21.20 -13.61 2.31
C GLU A 346 20.10 -14.41 3.06
N ARG A 347 18.81 -14.03 2.97
CA ARG A 347 17.66 -14.77 3.53
C ARG A 347 17.35 -16.09 2.82
N ALA A 348 17.48 -16.13 1.50
CA ALA A 348 17.09 -17.24 0.63
C ALA A 348 18.31 -17.83 -0.11
N PRO A 349 18.24 -19.09 -0.60
CA PRO A 349 19.32 -19.65 -1.40
C PRO A 349 19.52 -18.86 -2.71
N PRO A 350 20.71 -18.91 -3.32
CA PRO A 350 20.96 -18.25 -4.60
C PRO A 350 20.01 -18.76 -5.68
N PHE A 351 19.68 -17.89 -6.64
CA PHE A 351 18.78 -18.17 -7.76
C PHE A 351 17.32 -18.53 -7.38
N ARG A 352 16.90 -18.35 -6.11
CA ARG A 352 15.55 -18.73 -5.64
C ARG A 352 14.68 -17.62 -5.07
N GLY A 353 15.23 -16.52 -4.55
CA GLY A 353 14.43 -15.45 -3.94
C GLY A 353 14.23 -14.25 -4.86
N MET A 354 13.02 -13.71 -4.99
CA MET A 354 12.82 -12.43 -5.68
C MET A 354 11.58 -11.67 -5.21
N THR A 355 11.70 -10.36 -5.05
CA THR A 355 10.58 -9.44 -4.82
C THR A 355 9.79 -9.22 -6.11
N VAL A 356 8.47 -9.39 -6.06
CA VAL A 356 7.54 -9.21 -7.20
C VAL A 356 6.32 -8.38 -6.81
N ALA A 357 5.63 -7.79 -7.78
CA ALA A 357 4.38 -7.08 -7.54
C ALA A 357 3.23 -8.06 -7.27
N SER A 358 2.32 -7.74 -6.35
CA SER A 358 1.13 -8.57 -6.07
C SER A 358 0.23 -8.79 -7.29
N SER A 359 0.20 -7.83 -8.23
CA SER A 359 -0.51 -7.91 -9.51
C SER A 359 0.11 -8.91 -10.51
N SER A 360 1.30 -9.47 -10.23
CA SER A 360 1.97 -10.45 -11.11
C SER A 360 1.81 -11.91 -10.68
N VAL A 361 1.20 -12.16 -9.51
CA VAL A 361 1.11 -13.49 -8.89
C VAL A 361 -0.30 -13.86 -8.43
N LEU A 362 -0.67 -15.13 -8.56
CA LEU A 362 -1.95 -15.67 -8.11
C LEU A 362 -1.80 -16.33 -6.73
N ASN A 363 -2.58 -15.91 -5.73
CA ASN A 363 -2.64 -16.60 -4.44
C ASN A 363 -3.44 -17.91 -4.57
N THR A 364 -2.73 -19.03 -4.52
CA THR A 364 -3.32 -20.38 -4.69
C THR A 364 -3.67 -21.07 -3.37
N THR A 365 -3.12 -20.60 -2.25
CA THR A 365 -3.54 -21.04 -0.91
C THR A 365 -4.87 -20.40 -0.54
N TYR A 366 -4.96 -19.07 -0.60
CA TYR A 366 -6.20 -18.33 -0.40
C TYR A 366 -6.76 -17.88 -1.76
N LYS A 367 -7.44 -18.84 -2.42
CA LYS A 367 -8.04 -18.66 -3.76
C LYS A 367 -9.13 -17.59 -3.73
N GLN A 368 -8.85 -16.42 -4.30
CA GLN A 368 -9.76 -15.26 -4.30
C GLN A 368 -10.39 -14.98 -5.66
N VAL A 369 -9.64 -15.14 -6.75
CA VAL A 369 -10.06 -14.83 -8.12
C VAL A 369 -10.73 -16.05 -8.78
N VAL A 370 -11.57 -16.78 -8.03
CA VAL A 370 -12.17 -18.04 -8.50
C VAL A 370 -13.43 -17.75 -9.31
N SER A 371 -13.40 -18.05 -10.61
CA SER A 371 -14.62 -18.04 -11.43
C SER A 371 -15.53 -19.20 -11.03
N GLY A 372 -16.77 -18.88 -10.67
CA GLY A 372 -17.72 -19.83 -10.12
C GLY A 372 -18.35 -20.71 -11.20
N SER A 373 -18.11 -22.03 -11.13
CA SER A 373 -19.01 -22.98 -11.80
C SER A 373 -20.38 -22.99 -11.10
N LYS A 374 -21.47 -23.26 -11.83
CA LYS A 374 -22.82 -23.36 -11.22
C LYS A 374 -22.88 -24.41 -10.09
N ALA A 375 -22.11 -25.50 -10.20
CA ALA A 375 -21.98 -26.50 -9.14
C ALA A 375 -21.18 -26.02 -7.91
N GLY A 376 -20.17 -25.17 -8.10
CA GLY A 376 -19.42 -24.56 -7.00
C GLY A 376 -20.25 -23.52 -6.23
N MET A 377 -21.10 -22.75 -6.92
CA MET A 377 -22.05 -21.83 -6.29
C MET A 377 -23.09 -22.57 -5.42
N GLN A 378 -23.54 -23.75 -5.85
CA GLN A 378 -24.44 -24.61 -5.06
C GLN A 378 -23.76 -25.31 -3.87
N ARG A 379 -22.43 -25.38 -3.84
CA ARG A 379 -21.64 -26.01 -2.76
C ARG A 379 -21.10 -25.04 -1.71
N LYS A 380 -21.10 -23.74 -1.98
CA LYS A 380 -20.92 -22.75 -0.92
C LYS A 380 -22.13 -22.85 0.02
N PRO A 381 -21.95 -23.03 1.34
CA PRO A 381 -23.07 -22.82 2.26
C PRO A 381 -23.58 -21.39 2.03
N ALA A 382 -24.90 -21.23 1.93
CA ALA A 382 -25.49 -19.90 1.82
C ALA A 382 -24.97 -19.05 2.98
N ALA A 383 -24.36 -17.90 2.66
CA ALA A 383 -23.82 -17.02 3.67
C ALA A 383 -24.96 -16.61 4.60
N ALA A 384 -24.92 -17.07 5.85
CA ALA A 384 -25.92 -16.71 6.84
C ALA A 384 -26.04 -15.18 6.86
N PRO A 385 -27.25 -14.60 6.80
CA PRO A 385 -27.42 -13.17 6.64
C PRO A 385 -26.73 -12.47 7.81
N VAL A 386 -25.63 -11.78 7.51
CA VAL A 386 -24.75 -11.18 8.52
C VAL A 386 -25.47 -9.98 9.12
N SER A 387 -26.23 -10.24 10.19
CA SER A 387 -26.89 -9.20 10.97
C SER A 387 -25.80 -8.28 11.51
N LEU A 388 -25.77 -7.05 11.00
CA LEU A 388 -24.66 -6.13 11.22
C LEU A 388 -24.71 -5.56 12.65
N THR A 389 -24.11 -6.30 13.59
CA THR A 389 -24.01 -5.93 15.00
C THR A 389 -22.59 -5.45 15.32
N THR A 390 -22.18 -4.36 14.68
CA THR A 390 -20.84 -3.78 14.86
C THR A 390 -20.70 -3.11 16.23
N MET A 391 -19.88 -3.69 17.10
CA MET A 391 -19.42 -3.06 18.34
C MET A 391 -18.47 -1.92 18.03
N ALA A 392 -19.02 -0.72 17.82
CA ALA A 392 -18.27 0.53 17.70
C ALA A 392 -19.07 1.67 18.36
N ALA A 393 -18.44 2.42 19.27
CA ALA A 393 -19.11 3.48 20.02
C ALA A 393 -19.25 4.78 19.19
N GLY A 394 -20.37 5.48 19.36
CA GLY A 394 -20.45 6.93 19.12
C GLY A 394 -21.34 7.43 17.97
N VAL A 395 -21.89 6.57 17.10
CA VAL A 395 -22.75 7.03 15.97
C VAL A 395 -24.08 6.27 15.94
N GLN A 396 -25.19 7.00 16.10
CA GLN A 396 -26.54 6.50 15.88
C GLN A 396 -26.77 6.31 14.36
N GLN A 397 -26.87 5.07 13.90
CA GLN A 397 -27.17 4.76 12.50
C GLN A 397 -28.68 4.63 12.29
N TYR A 398 -29.28 5.67 11.70
CA TYR A 398 -30.70 5.67 11.34
C TYR A 398 -31.03 4.55 10.34
N LYS A 399 -32.18 3.91 10.53
CA LYS A 399 -32.80 3.01 9.57
C LYS A 399 -34.08 3.66 9.04
N ASP A 400 -34.38 3.45 7.77
CA ASP A 400 -35.66 3.87 7.20
C ASP A 400 -36.82 3.18 7.93
N ALA A 401 -37.85 3.95 8.27
CA ALA A 401 -39.08 3.39 8.83
C ALA A 401 -39.86 2.64 7.74
N PRO A 402 -40.49 1.49 8.06
CA PRO A 402 -41.38 0.83 7.11
C PRO A 402 -42.55 1.75 6.74
N THR A 403 -42.99 1.70 5.49
CA THR A 403 -44.05 2.56 4.97
C THR A 403 -45.34 2.40 5.79
N PRO A 404 -45.95 3.49 6.30
CA PRO A 404 -47.18 3.40 7.07
C PRO A 404 -48.34 2.91 6.19
N GLY A 405 -49.24 2.14 6.79
CA GLY A 405 -50.41 1.58 6.10
C GLY A 405 -51.36 2.67 5.57
N PRO A 406 -52.15 2.38 4.52
CA PRO A 406 -53.02 3.36 3.87
C PRO A 406 -54.07 3.94 4.84
N LEU A 407 -54.12 5.27 4.88
CA LEU A 407 -54.99 6.04 5.78
C LEU A 407 -56.48 5.76 5.51
N ARG A 408 -57.14 5.04 6.43
CA ARG A 408 -58.61 4.87 6.44
C ARG A 408 -59.27 5.98 7.26
N GLY A 409 -59.41 7.17 6.66
CA GLY A 409 -60.13 8.30 7.25
C GLY A 409 -60.18 9.52 6.33
N THR A 410 -61.16 10.40 6.53
CA THR A 410 -61.27 11.66 5.78
C THR A 410 -60.32 12.73 6.37
N TRP A 411 -59.75 13.57 5.51
CA TRP A 411 -58.70 14.56 5.85
C TRP A 411 -58.97 15.41 7.09
N ARG A 412 -60.23 15.77 7.39
CA ARG A 412 -60.59 16.56 8.59
C ARG A 412 -60.26 15.87 9.92
N GLY A 413 -60.16 14.54 9.96
CA GLY A 413 -59.82 13.80 11.17
C GLY A 413 -58.34 13.94 11.58
N ALA A 414 -57.44 14.03 10.60
CA ALA A 414 -55.99 14.06 10.85
C ALA A 414 -55.49 15.41 11.38
N ALA A 415 -56.11 16.52 10.97
CA ALA A 415 -55.63 17.87 11.30
C ALA A 415 -55.94 18.33 12.73
N ASN A 416 -57.08 17.91 13.31
CA ASN A 416 -57.65 18.55 14.51
C ASN A 416 -57.67 17.66 15.78
N GLY A 417 -57.02 16.49 15.78
CA GLY A 417 -56.63 15.77 17.00
C GLY A 417 -57.75 15.33 17.97
N ARG A 418 -59.02 15.29 17.55
CA ARG A 418 -60.17 14.91 18.38
C ARG A 418 -60.77 13.59 17.92
N GLN A 419 -60.33 12.48 18.51
CA GLN A 419 -60.92 11.16 18.28
C GLN A 419 -61.96 10.85 19.36
N GLY A 420 -63.21 10.62 18.94
CA GLY A 420 -64.34 10.38 19.84
C GLY A 420 -64.24 9.05 20.59
N GLN A 421 -64.54 9.07 21.89
CA GLN A 421 -64.42 7.93 22.79
C GLN A 421 -65.62 6.97 22.67
N SER A 422 -65.43 5.77 22.09
CA SER A 422 -66.35 4.65 22.36
C SER A 422 -65.73 3.25 22.18
N SER A 423 -66.09 2.38 23.13
CA SER A 423 -66.24 0.90 23.02
C SER A 423 -65.04 -0.02 22.70
N ARG A 424 -64.54 -0.66 23.78
CA ARG A 424 -64.26 -2.11 23.92
C ARG A 424 -63.20 -2.78 23.01
N GLY A 425 -61.99 -2.96 23.55
CA GLY A 425 -61.02 -3.98 23.14
C GLY A 425 -59.99 -4.27 24.25
N ARG A 426 -59.66 -5.54 24.53
CA ARG A 426 -58.65 -5.93 25.53
C ARG A 426 -57.26 -6.06 24.88
N GLY A 427 -56.22 -5.48 25.47
CA GLY A 427 -54.83 -5.72 25.06
C GLY A 427 -53.81 -5.08 26.02
N ARG A 428 -52.79 -5.85 26.44
CA ARG A 428 -51.66 -5.36 27.25
C ARG A 428 -50.61 -4.69 26.35
N GLY A 429 -50.01 -3.59 26.81
CA GLY A 429 -48.79 -3.04 26.22
C GLY A 429 -48.60 -1.56 26.54
N SER A 430 -47.66 -1.22 27.42
CA SER A 430 -47.29 0.17 27.70
C SER A 430 -46.20 0.63 26.73
N GLY A 431 -46.34 1.83 26.16
CA GLY A 431 -45.34 2.50 25.33
C GLY A 431 -45.43 4.02 25.53
N PRO A 432 -44.31 4.75 25.51
CA PRO A 432 -44.29 6.18 25.83
C PRO A 432 -44.86 7.05 24.70
N ASN A 433 -45.63 8.07 25.05
CA ASN A 433 -46.07 9.11 24.12
C ASN A 433 -44.86 9.94 23.64
N LEU A 434 -44.73 10.13 22.34
CA LEU A 434 -43.79 11.08 21.73
C LEU A 434 -44.56 12.26 21.13
N LEU A 435 -44.30 13.45 21.68
CA LEU A 435 -44.85 14.71 21.17
C LEU A 435 -44.08 15.12 19.90
N HIS A 436 -44.79 15.33 18.80
CA HIS A 436 -44.15 15.67 17.52
C HIS A 436 -43.95 17.20 17.41
N SER A 437 -42.77 17.67 17.79
CA SER A 437 -42.39 19.08 17.65
C SER A 437 -41.92 19.37 16.22
N THR A 438 -42.66 20.22 15.49
CA THR A 438 -42.32 20.68 14.14
C THR A 438 -41.75 22.10 14.20
N LEU A 439 -40.43 22.26 14.05
CA LEU A 439 -39.79 23.56 13.86
C LEU A 439 -38.82 23.54 12.68
N VAL A 440 -38.87 24.62 11.88
CA VAL A 440 -38.08 24.83 10.67
C VAL A 440 -37.06 25.93 10.92
N TYR A 441 -35.87 25.79 10.34
CA TYR A 441 -34.73 26.68 10.55
C TYR A 441 -34.93 28.04 9.85
N ARG A 442 -34.88 29.16 10.60
CA ARG A 442 -34.72 30.52 10.03
C ARG A 442 -34.02 31.45 11.06
N PRO A 443 -33.10 32.35 10.65
CA PRO A 443 -32.23 33.08 11.58
C PRO A 443 -32.74 34.51 11.90
N HIS A 444 -32.25 35.12 13.01
CA HIS A 444 -31.39 36.34 13.03
C HIS A 444 -31.41 37.10 14.40
N GLN A 445 -30.28 37.74 14.74
CA GLN A 445 -30.06 38.93 15.62
C GLN A 445 -30.49 39.03 17.12
N ASN A 446 -29.45 39.38 17.93
CA ASN A 446 -29.35 40.40 19.00
C ASN A 446 -30.40 40.62 20.10
N GLY A 447 -29.89 40.68 21.35
CA GLY A 447 -30.49 41.35 22.52
C GLY A 447 -31.40 40.44 23.38
N THR A 448 -31.53 40.65 24.70
CA THR A 448 -30.75 41.47 25.66
C THR A 448 -31.09 40.98 27.09
N ASP A 449 -30.22 41.28 28.06
CA ASP A 449 -30.48 41.34 29.52
C ASP A 449 -30.90 40.01 30.25
N GLU A 450 -30.16 39.59 31.29
CA GLU A 450 -30.50 39.67 32.74
C GLU A 450 -31.37 38.50 33.27
N ALA A 451 -31.17 37.94 34.49
CA ALA A 451 -30.14 38.12 35.52
C ALA A 451 -30.03 36.85 36.44
N HIS A 452 -29.23 36.97 37.51
CA HIS A 452 -28.99 36.03 38.63
C HIS A 452 -28.10 34.79 38.34
N GLU A 453 -26.94 34.52 38.99
CA GLU A 453 -26.48 34.59 40.41
C GLU A 453 -26.61 33.23 41.17
N VAL A 454 -25.70 32.77 42.04
CA VAL A 454 -24.37 33.26 42.48
C VAL A 454 -23.47 32.12 43.03
N ASN A 455 -22.23 32.45 43.43
CA ASN A 455 -21.19 31.63 44.13
C ASN A 455 -20.38 30.60 43.30
N GLY A 456 -19.03 30.61 43.30
CA GLY A 456 -18.09 31.70 43.58
C GLY A 456 -16.91 31.40 44.53
N GLN A 457 -15.70 31.31 43.97
CA GLN A 457 -14.36 31.63 44.52
C GLN A 457 -13.38 31.47 43.32
N THR A 458 -12.61 32.44 42.79
CA THR A 458 -11.58 33.36 43.35
C THR A 458 -10.34 32.63 43.92
N GLN A 459 -9.08 33.04 43.74
CA GLN A 459 -8.40 34.14 42.98
C GLN A 459 -6.91 33.71 42.83
N ARG A 460 -6.00 34.10 41.90
CA ARG A 460 -5.79 35.16 40.87
C ARG A 460 -5.30 34.49 39.55
N GLY A 461 -4.82 35.11 38.45
CA GLY A 461 -4.36 36.48 38.11
C GLY A 461 -2.82 36.59 38.11
N GLY A 462 -2.13 37.24 37.17
CA GLY A 462 -2.55 37.91 35.92
C GLY A 462 -1.39 38.73 35.33
N GLY A 463 -1.43 39.11 34.04
CA GLY A 463 -0.38 39.96 33.45
C GLY A 463 -0.35 40.00 31.92
N ASN A 464 -1.01 40.99 31.32
CA ASN A 464 -0.97 41.27 29.89
C ASN A 464 -0.02 42.44 29.62
N PHE A 465 0.82 42.40 28.58
CA PHE A 465 1.54 43.59 28.09
C PHE A 465 1.54 43.70 26.56
N ARG A 466 1.53 44.95 26.07
CA ARG A 466 1.45 45.32 24.64
C ARG A 466 2.86 45.51 24.06
N GLY A 467 3.09 45.18 22.78
CA GLY A 467 4.38 45.48 22.13
C GLY A 467 4.40 45.32 20.60
N ARG A 468 4.57 46.44 19.88
CA ARG A 468 4.83 46.52 18.42
C ARG A 468 6.14 45.81 18.03
N GLY A 469 6.24 45.32 16.79
CA GLY A 469 7.54 45.06 16.15
C GLY A 469 7.44 44.66 14.68
N ARG A 470 8.02 45.45 13.76
CA ARG A 470 8.31 45.02 12.37
C ARG A 470 9.74 44.48 12.31
N GLY A 471 9.97 43.39 11.59
CA GLY A 471 11.31 42.89 11.28
C GLY A 471 11.33 42.03 10.02
N ARG A 472 11.98 42.52 8.96
CA ARG A 472 12.14 41.82 7.67
C ARG A 472 13.63 41.80 7.35
N GLY A 473 14.27 40.63 7.39
CA GLY A 473 15.70 40.44 7.11
C GLY A 473 15.96 39.12 6.42
N GLY A 474 16.89 39.11 5.46
CA GLY A 474 17.30 37.92 4.70
C GLY A 474 18.45 37.15 5.35
N PRO A 475 18.80 35.96 4.81
CA PRO A 475 19.89 35.14 5.33
C PRO A 475 21.27 35.77 5.04
N ILE A 476 22.19 35.62 6.00
CA ILE A 476 23.58 36.10 5.94
C ILE A 476 24.48 35.01 5.35
N GLN A 477 25.43 35.40 4.50
CA GLN A 477 26.54 34.56 4.05
C GLN A 477 27.77 34.75 4.96
N HIS A 478 28.54 33.69 5.17
CA HIS A 478 29.92 33.77 5.68
C HIS A 478 30.85 32.90 4.82
N PRO A 479 32.16 33.24 4.73
CA PRO A 479 33.05 32.75 3.68
C PRO A 479 33.70 31.39 4.03
N GLY A 480 34.24 30.73 3.00
CA GLY A 480 34.94 29.44 3.13
C GLY A 480 36.46 29.57 3.26
N HIS A 481 37.14 28.42 3.22
CA HIS A 481 38.59 28.30 3.10
C HIS A 481 38.96 27.19 2.11
N SER A 482 40.05 27.38 1.38
CA SER A 482 40.49 26.50 0.28
C SER A 482 41.26 25.26 0.74
N GLY A 483 41.15 24.18 -0.02
CA GLY A 483 42.03 23.00 0.03
C GLY A 483 42.04 22.31 -1.32
N LEU A 484 43.18 22.28 -2.00
CA LEU A 484 43.32 21.75 -3.36
C LEU A 484 43.69 20.26 -3.33
N HIS A 485 42.96 19.44 -4.09
CA HIS A 485 43.51 18.28 -4.78
C HIS A 485 42.67 17.98 -6.02
N GLU A 486 43.35 17.70 -7.13
CA GLU A 486 42.78 17.61 -8.47
C GLU A 486 43.17 16.26 -9.09
N MET A 487 42.19 15.50 -9.61
CA MET A 487 42.34 14.35 -10.51
C MET A 487 40.95 14.07 -11.17
N PRO A 488 40.88 13.32 -12.31
CA PRO A 488 40.05 13.75 -13.43
C PRO A 488 38.57 13.29 -13.42
N ALA A 489 37.75 14.03 -14.16
CA ALA A 489 36.32 13.79 -14.32
C ALA A 489 35.97 12.63 -15.27
N GLN A 490 34.91 11.89 -14.93
CA GLN A 490 34.16 11.06 -15.88
C GLN A 490 32.93 11.85 -16.40
N PRO A 491 32.49 11.63 -17.65
CA PRO A 491 31.42 12.41 -18.26
C PRO A 491 30.05 12.11 -17.63
N GLN A 492 29.43 13.14 -17.04
CA GLN A 492 28.06 13.06 -16.55
C GLN A 492 27.04 13.27 -17.69
N GLN A 493 25.94 12.52 -17.64
CA GLN A 493 24.80 12.65 -18.56
C GLN A 493 24.13 14.03 -18.42
N PRO A 494 23.69 14.68 -19.51
CA PRO A 494 23.08 16.00 -19.45
C PRO A 494 21.70 15.97 -18.78
N VAL A 495 21.52 16.80 -17.75
CA VAL A 495 20.24 16.96 -17.05
C VAL A 495 19.31 17.85 -17.88
N TYR A 496 18.30 17.26 -18.51
CA TYR A 496 17.24 18.00 -19.22
C TYR A 496 16.33 18.73 -18.23
N GLY A 497 16.68 19.98 -17.93
CA GLY A 497 16.05 20.76 -16.86
C GLY A 497 16.03 22.27 -17.06
N ASN A 498 16.02 22.76 -18.31
CA ASN A 498 15.49 24.08 -18.72
C ASN A 498 15.68 24.26 -20.25
N VAL A 499 14.59 24.24 -21.02
CA VAL A 499 14.60 24.60 -22.44
C VAL A 499 13.59 25.76 -22.63
N PRO A 500 14.01 26.93 -23.14
CA PRO A 500 13.08 28.02 -23.43
C PRO A 500 12.17 27.67 -24.62
N PRO A 501 10.94 28.19 -24.68
CA PRO A 501 10.02 27.92 -25.79
C PRO A 501 10.59 28.43 -27.12
N PRO A 502 10.31 27.74 -28.25
CA PRO A 502 10.79 28.15 -29.57
C PRO A 502 10.17 29.47 -30.02
N ALA A 503 10.90 30.23 -30.84
CA ALA A 503 10.44 31.51 -31.36
C ALA A 503 9.38 31.33 -32.47
N ASN A 504 8.34 32.17 -32.45
CA ASN A 504 7.28 32.16 -33.46
C ASN A 504 7.82 32.48 -34.87
N LEU A 505 7.40 31.68 -35.86
CA LEU A 505 7.74 31.84 -37.27
C LEU A 505 6.73 32.73 -38.04
N ASP A 506 6.48 33.95 -37.55
CA ASP A 506 5.70 34.97 -38.28
C ASP A 506 6.57 35.70 -39.31
N ALA A 507 6.67 35.14 -40.52
CA ALA A 507 7.61 35.59 -41.55
C ALA A 507 6.98 36.43 -42.68
N ARG A 508 6.86 37.76 -42.44
CA ARG A 508 6.63 38.84 -43.45
C ARG A 508 5.20 38.85 -44.04
N GLY A 509 4.59 39.96 -44.44
CA GLY A 509 4.95 41.39 -44.58
C GLY A 509 3.89 42.05 -45.51
N ARG A 510 3.70 43.36 -45.67
CA ARG A 510 4.39 44.60 -45.26
C ARG A 510 3.32 45.68 -45.00
N GLY A 511 3.62 46.77 -44.28
CA GLY A 511 2.66 47.91 -44.23
C GLY A 511 2.93 49.00 -43.19
N ARG A 512 4.03 49.75 -43.30
CA ARG A 512 4.18 51.01 -42.53
C ARG A 512 3.52 52.16 -43.30
N GLY A 513 2.53 52.82 -42.69
CA GLY A 513 1.95 54.08 -43.16
C GLY A 513 1.38 54.86 -41.97
N ARG A 514 1.93 56.05 -41.66
CA ARG A 514 1.61 56.81 -40.44
C ARG A 514 1.31 58.28 -40.76
N GLY A 515 0.09 58.72 -40.42
CA GLY A 515 -0.32 60.13 -40.44
C GLY A 515 -0.97 60.58 -41.76
N GLY A 516 -1.73 61.69 -41.73
CA GLY A 516 -2.28 62.31 -42.95
C GLY A 516 -3.72 62.86 -42.92
N ARG A 517 -4.27 63.34 -41.80
CA ARG A 517 -5.54 64.12 -41.84
C ARG A 517 -5.20 65.57 -42.23
N GLY A 518 -5.34 65.91 -43.52
CA GLY A 518 -4.69 67.10 -44.12
C GLY A 518 -5.48 67.97 -45.10
N GLY A 519 -6.79 67.73 -45.31
CA GLY A 519 -7.71 68.71 -45.91
C GLY A 519 -7.83 68.77 -47.45
N ARG A 520 -9.02 69.24 -47.89
CA ARG A 520 -9.45 69.56 -49.28
C ARG A 520 -9.55 68.36 -50.25
N GLY A 521 -10.63 68.13 -51.00
CA GLY A 521 -11.98 68.73 -50.97
C GLY A 521 -12.73 68.59 -52.31
N ARG A 522 -14.07 68.69 -52.27
CA ARG A 522 -15.04 68.62 -53.42
C ARG A 522 -15.19 67.23 -54.08
N GLY A 523 -16.33 66.98 -54.72
CA GLY A 523 -16.52 65.87 -55.67
C GLY A 523 -17.57 64.81 -55.31
N ALA A 524 -18.85 65.14 -55.50
CA ALA A 524 -19.94 64.19 -55.79
C ALA A 524 -20.55 64.58 -57.16
N PRO A 525 -21.50 63.84 -57.79
CA PRO A 525 -22.19 62.60 -57.38
C PRO A 525 -22.35 61.53 -58.52
N ARG A 526 -23.19 60.50 -58.28
CA ARG A 526 -23.70 59.46 -59.25
C ARG A 526 -22.63 58.42 -59.68
N GLY A 527 -22.92 57.15 -60.04
CA GLY A 527 -24.14 56.32 -60.14
C GLY A 527 -23.76 54.92 -60.70
N ARG A 528 -24.62 53.92 -61.04
CA ARG A 528 -26.07 53.68 -60.84
C ARG A 528 -26.43 52.23 -61.29
N GLY A 529 -26.71 51.29 -60.38
CA GLY A 529 -27.25 49.94 -60.70
C GLY A 529 -26.20 48.89 -61.16
N ALA A 530 -26.57 47.64 -61.52
CA ALA A 530 -27.82 46.87 -61.30
C ALA A 530 -27.65 45.38 -61.72
N ASN A 531 -28.40 44.46 -61.08
CA ASN A 531 -28.71 43.07 -61.50
C ASN A 531 -27.50 42.10 -61.61
N GLY A 532 -27.64 40.76 -61.71
CA GLY A 532 -28.78 39.84 -61.63
C GLY A 532 -28.27 38.41 -61.29
N ALA A 533 -29.06 37.53 -60.65
CA ALA A 533 -29.90 36.52 -61.34
C ALA A 533 -29.09 35.60 -62.30
N THR A 534 -28.97 34.26 -62.24
CA THR A 534 -29.48 33.08 -61.48
C THR A 534 -29.51 31.89 -62.48
N ASN A 535 -29.52 30.65 -61.99
CA ASN A 535 -29.86 29.39 -62.72
C ASN A 535 -28.78 28.75 -63.63
N GLY A 536 -28.85 27.40 -63.68
CA GLY A 536 -28.00 26.51 -64.50
C GLY A 536 -27.72 25.21 -63.75
N ALA A 537 -28.19 24.05 -64.24
CA ALA A 537 -28.12 22.78 -63.52
C ALA A 537 -27.80 21.57 -64.43
N THR A 538 -26.99 20.63 -63.92
CA THR A 538 -26.96 19.17 -64.23
C THR A 538 -26.69 18.69 -65.68
N PRO A 539 -26.28 17.41 -65.89
CA PRO A 539 -25.50 16.47 -65.05
C PRO A 539 -24.34 15.82 -65.87
N ASP A 540 -24.06 14.52 -65.65
CA ASP A 540 -23.30 13.56 -66.48
C ASP A 540 -21.75 13.74 -66.57
N ALA A 541 -20.95 12.67 -66.72
CA ALA A 541 -21.19 11.21 -66.63
C ALA A 541 -19.92 10.47 -66.15
N ALA A 542 -20.02 9.15 -65.92
CA ALA A 542 -18.92 8.30 -65.45
C ALA A 542 -18.03 7.74 -66.57
N GLN A 543 -16.81 7.29 -66.23
CA GLN A 543 -16.13 6.22 -66.95
C GLN A 543 -15.08 5.48 -66.09
N SER A 544 -15.04 4.16 -66.27
CA SER A 544 -13.99 3.16 -65.94
C SER A 544 -13.15 3.37 -64.67
#